data_AF-A0A961I7E1-F1
#
_entry.id   AF-A0A961I7E1-F1
#
_cell.length_a   1.000
_cell.length_b   1.000
_cell.length_c   1.000
_cell.angle_alpha   90.00
_cell.angle_beta   90.00
_cell.angle_gamma   90.00
#
_symmetry.space_group_name_H-M   'P 1'
#
loop_
_entity.id
_entity.type
_entity.pdbx_description
1 polymer ?
#
loop_
_entity_poly.entity_id
_entity_poly.type
_entity_poly.pdbx_seq_one_letter_code
_entity_poly.pdbx_strand_id
1 'polypeptide(L)'
;MKREETNVADQPANQSNPAPAPGNSSTPIKKSGLTELFGTVLILIGVLIFLALLSFQSQMVAGQEPDPGNNLIGTFGHYSSQVLYFLFGRSSFLLGPYLLLLGFLTIYRGGFT
;
A
#
# COMPACT_ATOMS: atom_id res chain seq x y z
N MET A 1 11.68 81.68 33.76
CA MET A 1 12.43 80.46 34.16
C MET A 1 11.39 79.54 34.79
N LYS A 2 11.01 78.43 34.16
CA LYS A 2 11.75 77.16 34.23
C LYS A 2 11.32 76.29 33.04
N ARG A 3 12.30 75.75 32.31
CA ARG A 3 12.09 74.75 31.26
C ARG A 3 11.68 73.46 31.96
N GLU A 4 10.55 72.87 31.58
CA GLU A 4 10.29 71.48 31.93
C GLU A 4 10.90 70.60 30.85
N GLU A 5 11.71 69.70 31.35
CA GLU A 5 12.67 68.89 30.65
C GLU A 5 11.97 67.76 29.90
N THR A 6 12.43 67.54 28.67
CA THR A 6 12.49 66.25 27.97
C THR A 6 12.49 65.08 28.95
N ASN A 7 11.40 64.32 28.98
CA ASN A 7 11.43 62.95 29.45
C ASN A 7 11.16 62.04 28.25
N VAL A 8 12.24 61.82 27.49
CA VAL A 8 12.37 60.70 26.57
C VAL A 8 12.46 59.47 27.47
N ALA A 9 11.29 58.89 27.77
CA ALA A 9 11.24 57.61 28.45
C ALA A 9 11.80 56.55 27.49
N ASP A 10 12.96 56.01 27.90
CA ASP A 10 13.67 54.91 27.30
C ASP A 10 12.71 53.82 26.78
N GLN A 11 12.71 53.59 25.47
CA GLN A 11 12.31 52.30 24.93
C GLN A 11 13.25 51.24 25.52
N PRO A 12 12.78 50.24 26.27
CA PRO A 12 13.64 49.14 26.65
C PRO A 12 14.07 48.43 25.37
N ALA A 13 15.38 48.50 25.12
CA ALA A 13 16.05 47.80 24.05
C ALA A 13 15.72 46.31 24.12
N ASN A 14 15.32 45.77 22.97
CA ASN A 14 15.66 44.42 22.54
C ASN A 14 15.17 43.28 23.47
N GLN A 15 13.86 43.04 23.50
CA GLN A 15 13.40 41.65 23.59
C GLN A 15 13.84 40.96 22.30
N SER A 16 15.03 40.39 22.32
CA SER A 16 15.38 39.32 21.40
C SER A 16 14.37 38.20 21.65
N ASN A 17 13.35 38.12 20.80
CA ASN A 17 12.53 36.94 20.71
C ASN A 17 13.49 35.74 20.70
N PRO A 18 13.40 34.79 21.66
CA PRO A 18 14.17 33.57 21.54
C PRO A 18 13.84 33.01 20.16
N ALA A 19 14.88 32.71 19.39
CA ALA A 19 14.77 32.14 18.06
C ALA A 19 13.68 31.06 18.07
N PRO A 20 12.81 30.97 17.05
CA PRO A 20 11.77 29.95 17.02
C PRO A 20 12.47 28.62 17.31
N ALA A 21 12.08 27.98 18.42
CA ALA A 21 12.62 26.69 18.82
C ALA A 21 12.61 25.80 17.56
N PRO A 22 13.71 25.08 17.27
CA PRO A 22 13.76 24.23 16.09
C PRO A 22 12.52 23.37 16.14
N GLY A 23 11.65 23.59 15.14
CA GLY A 23 10.30 23.11 15.16
C GLY A 23 10.33 21.65 15.59
N ASN A 24 9.61 21.37 16.66
CA ASN A 24 8.95 20.10 16.88
C ASN A 24 8.01 19.84 15.69
N SER A 25 8.63 19.68 14.52
CA SER A 25 8.17 18.90 13.41
C SER A 25 8.10 17.48 13.94
N SER A 26 7.03 17.23 14.69
CA SER A 26 6.26 16.01 14.53
C SER A 26 5.76 15.99 13.08
N THR A 27 6.68 16.01 12.10
CA THR A 27 6.42 15.53 10.76
C THR A 27 5.81 14.16 11.00
N PRO A 28 4.51 13.98 10.74
CA PRO A 28 3.94 12.66 10.86
C PRO A 28 4.79 11.80 9.93
N ILE A 29 5.52 10.83 10.51
CA ILE A 29 6.20 9.83 9.72
C ILE A 29 5.06 9.13 8.99
N LYS A 30 4.84 9.53 7.74
CA LYS A 30 3.74 9.06 6.90
C LYS A 30 3.98 7.57 6.70
N LYS A 31 3.36 6.73 7.53
CA LYS A 31 3.42 5.25 7.42
C LYS A 31 2.74 4.72 6.13
N SER A 32 2.28 5.63 5.27
CA SER A 32 1.69 5.44 3.94
C SER A 32 2.47 4.45 3.06
N GLY A 33 3.80 4.60 2.96
CA GLY A 33 4.57 3.90 1.92
C GLY A 33 4.60 2.38 2.05
N LEU A 34 4.66 1.85 3.28
CA LEU A 34 4.69 0.40 3.48
C LEU A 34 3.31 -0.23 3.24
N THR A 35 2.25 0.44 3.67
CA THR A 35 0.87 -0.03 3.47
C THR A 35 0.47 -0.01 1.99
N GLU A 36 0.89 1.03 1.26
CA GLU A 36 0.74 1.12 -0.20
C GLU A 36 1.50 -0.01 -0.91
N LEU A 37 2.74 -0.31 -0.48
CA LEU A 37 3.52 -1.41 -1.03
C LEU A 37 2.81 -2.75 -0.83
N PHE A 38 2.36 -3.05 0.39
CA PHE A 38 1.63 -4.29 0.68
C PHE A 38 0.35 -4.38 -0.15
N GLY A 39 -0.45 -3.31 -0.20
CA GLY A 39 -1.68 -3.30 -1.00
C GLY A 39 -1.42 -3.51 -2.49
N THR A 40 -0.36 -2.92 -3.03
CA THR A 40 0.06 -3.09 -4.44
C THR A 40 0.50 -4.53 -4.71
N VAL A 41 1.28 -5.12 -3.81
CA VAL A 41 1.71 -6.53 -3.92
C VAL A 41 0.49 -7.47 -3.88
N LEU A 42 -0.48 -7.21 -3.01
CA LEU A 42 -1.72 -7.99 -2.94
C LEU A 42 -2.51 -7.92 -4.25
N ILE A 43 -2.61 -6.72 -4.85
CA ILE A 43 -3.26 -6.52 -6.15
C ILE A 43 -2.53 -7.33 -7.23
N LEU A 44 -1.21 -7.21 -7.32
CA LEU A 44 -0.40 -7.94 -8.32
C LEU A 44 -0.59 -9.45 -8.18
N ILE A 45 -0.46 -9.99 -6.97
CA ILE A 45 -0.65 -11.42 -6.71
C ILE A 45 -2.08 -11.84 -7.06
N GLY A 46 -3.08 -11.04 -6.69
CA GLY A 46 -4.48 -11.30 -7.02
C GLY A 46 -4.74 -11.38 -8.53
N VAL A 47 -4.19 -10.45 -9.31
CA VAL A 47 -4.28 -10.47 -10.78
C VAL A 47 -3.60 -11.71 -11.34
N LEU A 48 -2.37 -12.01 -10.90
CA LEU A 48 -1.62 -13.17 -11.39
C LEU A 48 -2.35 -14.49 -11.09
N ILE A 49 -2.83 -14.68 -9.86
CA ILE A 49 -3.61 -15.87 -9.48
C ILE A 49 -4.90 -15.96 -10.31
N PHE A 50 -5.59 -14.84 -10.50
CA PHE A 50 -6.84 -14.82 -11.26
C PHE A 50 -6.63 -15.21 -12.72
N LEU A 51 -5.63 -14.61 -13.39
CA LEU A 51 -5.29 -14.94 -14.76
C LEU A 51 -4.82 -16.39 -14.90
N ALA A 52 -4.01 -16.86 -13.94
CA ALA A 52 -3.50 -18.23 -13.96
C ALA A 52 -4.64 -19.25 -13.82
N LEU A 53 -5.62 -18.99 -12.94
CA LEU A 53 -6.81 -19.83 -12.75
C LEU A 53 -7.79 -19.74 -13.93
N LEU A 54 -7.98 -18.57 -14.53
CA LEU A 54 -8.80 -18.42 -15.74
C LEU A 54 -8.22 -19.18 -16.92
N SER A 55 -6.90 -19.17 -17.06
CA SER A 55 -6.18 -19.92 -18.08
C SER A 55 -5.98 -21.39 -17.72
N PHE A 56 -6.39 -21.82 -16.52
CA PHE A 56 -6.21 -23.18 -16.06
C PHE A 56 -7.24 -24.11 -16.70
N GLN A 57 -6.77 -25.01 -17.57
CA GLN A 57 -7.62 -26.05 -18.11
C GLN A 57 -7.73 -27.20 -17.10
N SER A 58 -8.95 -27.46 -16.62
CA SER A 58 -9.25 -28.53 -15.64
C SER A 58 -8.98 -29.97 -16.13
N GLN A 59 -8.52 -30.14 -17.37
CA GLN A 59 -8.26 -31.42 -18.04
C GLN A 59 -7.20 -32.26 -17.31
N MET A 60 -6.37 -31.66 -16.45
CA MET A 60 -5.44 -32.37 -15.57
C MET A 60 -6.10 -33.25 -14.51
N VAL A 61 -7.34 -32.97 -14.09
CA VAL A 61 -8.08 -33.86 -13.19
C VAL A 61 -8.57 -35.12 -13.92
N ALA A 62 -8.62 -35.08 -15.26
CA ALA A 62 -9.09 -36.16 -16.12
C ALA A 62 -7.97 -37.10 -16.62
N GLY A 63 -6.74 -36.98 -16.09
CA GLY A 63 -5.63 -37.89 -16.43
C GLY A 63 -4.95 -37.63 -17.78
N GLN A 64 -5.19 -36.47 -18.39
CA GLN A 64 -4.48 -36.01 -19.59
C GLN A 64 -3.13 -35.38 -19.22
N GLU A 65 -2.14 -35.56 -20.10
CA GLU A 65 -0.79 -35.03 -19.90
C GLU A 65 -0.85 -33.49 -19.80
N PRO A 66 -0.31 -32.90 -18.72
CA PRO A 66 -0.32 -31.45 -18.56
C PRO A 66 0.50 -30.78 -19.65
N ASP A 67 -0.10 -29.80 -20.34
CA ASP A 67 0.64 -28.85 -21.16
C ASP A 67 0.83 -27.53 -20.37
N PRO A 68 1.88 -27.44 -19.54
CA PRO A 68 2.14 -26.25 -18.72
C PRO A 68 2.50 -25.02 -19.56
N GLY A 69 2.85 -25.18 -20.84
CA GLY A 69 3.17 -24.08 -21.76
C GLY A 69 1.96 -23.27 -22.20
N ASN A 70 0.75 -23.82 -22.05
CA ASN A 70 -0.49 -23.20 -22.54
C ASN A 70 -1.21 -22.33 -21.48
N ASN A 71 -0.60 -22.13 -20.31
CA ASN A 71 -1.12 -21.17 -19.32
C ASN A 71 -0.58 -19.76 -19.62
N LEU A 72 -1.43 -18.72 -19.56
CA LEU A 72 -1.05 -17.31 -19.78
C LEU A 72 0.11 -16.83 -18.90
N ILE A 73 0.32 -17.47 -17.74
CA ILE A 73 1.39 -17.14 -16.78
C ILE A 73 2.60 -18.09 -16.94
N GLY A 74 2.48 -19.11 -17.80
CA GLY A 74 3.45 -20.17 -17.99
C GLY A 74 3.42 -21.24 -16.90
N THR A 75 4.50 -22.03 -16.85
CA THR A 75 4.63 -23.21 -16.00
C THR A 75 4.36 -22.95 -14.52
N PHE A 76 4.84 -21.82 -13.98
CA PHE A 76 4.64 -21.47 -12.58
C PHE A 76 3.16 -21.21 -12.25
N GLY A 77 2.46 -20.48 -13.12
CA GLY A 77 1.03 -20.22 -12.96
C GLY A 77 0.20 -21.48 -13.08
N HIS A 78 0.61 -22.42 -13.94
CA HIS A 78 -0.04 -23.71 -14.11
C HIS A 78 -0.01 -24.56 -12.83
N TYR A 79 1.17 -24.80 -12.26
CA TYR A 79 1.29 -25.57 -11.01
C TYR A 79 0.65 -24.87 -9.82
N SER A 80 0.80 -23.54 -9.72
CA SER A 80 0.14 -22.77 -8.66
C SER A 80 -1.37 -22.92 -8.74
N SER A 81 -1.94 -22.78 -9.93
CA SER A 81 -3.38 -22.95 -10.17
C SER A 81 -3.85 -24.38 -9.90
N GLN A 82 -3.03 -25.39 -10.23
CA GLN A 82 -3.33 -26.79 -9.94
C GLN A 82 -3.44 -27.04 -8.44
N VAL A 83 -2.49 -26.53 -7.66
CA VAL A 83 -2.50 -26.63 -6.19
C VAL A 83 -3.72 -25.90 -5.64
N LEU A 84 -3.97 -24.66 -6.04
CA LEU A 84 -5.12 -23.89 -5.58
C LEU A 84 -6.45 -24.59 -5.91
N TYR A 85 -6.59 -25.12 -7.13
CA TYR A 85 -7.78 -25.83 -7.55
C TYR A 85 -7.93 -27.17 -6.84
N PHE A 86 -6.84 -27.88 -6.54
CA PHE A 86 -6.88 -29.12 -5.75
C PHE A 86 -7.35 -28.85 -4.31
N LEU A 87 -6.88 -27.77 -3.67
CA LEU A 87 -7.24 -27.42 -2.29
C LEU A 87 -8.66 -26.85 -2.16
N PHE A 88 -9.05 -25.96 -3.07
CA PHE A 88 -10.28 -25.17 -2.94
C PHE A 88 -11.34 -25.49 -3.99
N GLY A 89 -11.05 -26.36 -4.96
CA GLY A 89 -11.94 -26.66 -6.07
C GLY A 89 -12.33 -25.40 -6.86
N ARG A 90 -13.61 -25.32 -7.24
CA ARG A 90 -14.19 -24.14 -7.92
C ARG A 90 -14.14 -22.86 -7.10
N SER A 91 -14.02 -22.93 -5.77
CA SER A 91 -13.92 -21.74 -4.93
C SER A 91 -12.58 -21.01 -5.11
N SER A 92 -11.56 -21.66 -5.69
CA SER A 92 -10.27 -21.03 -6.00
C SER A 92 -10.40 -19.78 -6.88
N PHE A 93 -11.39 -19.73 -7.78
CA PHE A 93 -11.66 -18.57 -8.63
C PHE A 93 -12.03 -17.30 -7.84
N LEU A 94 -12.48 -17.44 -6.60
CA LEU A 94 -12.79 -16.31 -5.72
C LEU A 94 -11.52 -15.70 -5.09
N LEU A 95 -10.40 -16.42 -5.03
CA LEU A 95 -9.16 -15.88 -4.44
C LEU A 95 -8.68 -14.63 -5.17
N GLY A 96 -8.64 -14.65 -6.50
CA GLY A 96 -8.17 -13.52 -7.30
C GLY A 96 -8.91 -12.21 -6.98
N PRO A 97 -10.26 -12.16 -7.14
CA PRO A 97 -11.07 -11.01 -6.77
C PRO A 97 -10.98 -10.64 -5.28
N TYR A 98 -10.87 -11.63 -4.39
CA TYR A 98 -10.72 -11.38 -2.96
C TYR A 98 -9.41 -10.67 -2.62
N LEU A 99 -8.27 -11.13 -3.17
CA LEU A 99 -6.98 -10.47 -2.97
C LEU A 99 -6.95 -9.07 -3.58
N LEU A 100 -7.58 -8.88 -4.74
CA LEU A 100 -7.77 -7.57 -5.35
C LEU A 100 -8.52 -6.61 -4.41
N LEU A 101 -9.69 -7.04 -3.91
CA LEU A 101 -10.49 -6.25 -2.98
C LEU A 101 -9.73 -5.93 -1.70
N LEU A 102 -9.01 -6.91 -1.14
CA LEU A 102 -8.21 -6.72 0.07
C LEU A 102 -7.03 -5.75 -0.18
N GLY A 103 -6.36 -5.85 -1.32
CA GLY A 103 -5.28 -4.95 -1.71
C GLY A 103 -5.77 -3.52 -1.87
N PHE A 104 -6.88 -3.31 -2.59
CA PHE A 104 -7.53 -2.00 -2.68
C PHE A 104 -7.92 -1.47 -1.31
N LEU A 105 -8.60 -2.27 -0.49
CA LEU A 105 -9.00 -1.88 0.86
C LEU A 105 -7.79 -1.51 1.73
N THR A 106 -6.67 -2.21 1.58
CA THR A 106 -5.44 -1.92 2.32
C THR A 106 -4.88 -0.55 1.93
N ILE A 107 -4.83 -0.24 0.63
CA ILE A 107 -4.40 1.08 0.13
C ILE A 107 -5.37 2.17 0.61
N TYR A 108 -6.66 2.00 0.39
CA TYR A 108 -7.67 3.02 0.73
C TYR A 108 -7.83 3.22 2.24
N ARG A 109 -7.73 2.16 3.06
CA ARG A 109 -7.82 2.29 4.52
C ARG A 109 -6.52 2.78 5.14
N GLY A 110 -5.38 2.46 4.56
CA GLY A 110 -4.05 2.90 5.01
C GLY A 110 -3.64 4.30 4.56
N GLY A 111 -4.29 4.85 3.54
CA GLY A 111 -3.98 6.18 2.97
C GLY A 111 -4.54 7.38 3.75
N PHE A 112 -5.38 7.17 4.77
CA PHE A 112 -6.05 8.25 5.54
C PHE A 112 -5.57 8.42 7.00
N THR A 113 -4.43 7.83 7.38
CA THR A 113 -3.80 8.02 8.70
C THR A 113 -2.40 8.58 8.57
#